data_AF-A0AAD6HJ67-F1
#
_entry.id   AF-A0AAD6HJ67-F1
#
_cell.length_a   1.000
_cell.length_b   1.000
_cell.length_c   1.000
_cell.angle_alpha   90.00
_cell.angle_beta   90.00
_cell.angle_gamma   90.00
#
_symmetry.space_group_name_H-M   'P 1'
#
loop_
_entity.id
_entity.type
_entity.pdbx_description
1 polymer ?
#
loop_
_entity_poly.entity_id
_entity_poly.type
_entity_poly.pdbx_seq_one_letter_code
_entity_poly.pdbx_strand_id
1 'polypeptide(L)'
;MAEYTHGVLSQVRVAAFHENPSIEQVLDMRCESAGATPIFALIEYAYGLDLPDYVFECKTIKALERIGNEMVVMLVYPERNAYDEFQRLTDIWNGSSEQMI
;
A
#
# COMPACT_ATOMS: atom_id res chain seq x y z
N MET A 1 -6.01 -7.95 5.32
CA MET A 1 -4.59 -8.41 5.31
C MET A 1 -4.22 -9.19 4.04
N ALA A 2 -5.12 -10.02 3.49
CA ALA A 2 -4.86 -10.70 2.22
C ALA A 2 -4.58 -9.72 1.07
N GLU A 3 -5.36 -8.62 0.94
CA GLU A 3 -5.10 -7.61 -0.10
C GLU A 3 -3.75 -6.92 0.10
N TYR A 4 -3.40 -6.61 1.35
CA TYR A 4 -2.09 -6.03 1.64
C TYR A 4 -0.93 -6.91 1.19
N THR A 5 -0.97 -8.20 1.56
CA THR A 5 0.06 -9.16 1.13
C THR A 5 0.11 -9.29 -0.39
N HIS A 6 -1.06 -9.31 -1.05
CA HIS A 6 -1.14 -9.36 -2.51
C HIS A 6 -0.53 -8.11 -3.17
N GLY A 7 -0.86 -6.91 -2.68
CA GLY A 7 -0.32 -5.66 -3.20
C GLY A 7 1.19 -5.55 -3.03
N VAL A 8 1.72 -5.94 -1.87
CA VAL A 8 3.16 -5.97 -1.61
C VAL A 8 3.88 -6.95 -2.54
N LEU A 9 3.34 -8.16 -2.74
CA LEU A 9 3.92 -9.13 -3.67
C LEU A 9 3.88 -8.62 -5.12
N SER A 10 2.79 -7.96 -5.52
CA SER A 10 2.67 -7.33 -6.83
C SER A 10 3.71 -6.23 -7.03
N GLN A 11 3.96 -5.41 -6.00
CA GLN A 11 4.99 -4.37 -6.02
C GLN A 11 6.39 -4.98 -6.15
N VAL A 12 6.70 -6.04 -5.40
CA VAL A 12 7.98 -6.75 -5.51
C VAL A 12 8.17 -7.33 -6.91
N ARG A 13 7.11 -7.89 -7.52
CA ARG A 13 7.17 -8.44 -8.88
C ARG A 13 7.50 -7.36 -9.91
N VAL A 14 6.73 -6.28 -9.93
CA VAL A 14 6.93 -5.15 -10.85
C VAL A 14 8.37 -4.65 -10.79
N ALA A 15 8.90 -4.55 -9.57
CA ALA A 15 10.24 -4.06 -9.35
C ALA A 15 11.32 -5.09 -9.75
N ALA A 16 11.15 -6.36 -9.41
CA ALA A 16 12.09 -7.44 -9.76
C ALA A 16 12.22 -7.68 -11.27
N PHE A 17 11.13 -7.45 -12.02
CA PHE A 17 11.09 -7.65 -13.47
C PHE A 17 11.17 -6.35 -14.29
N HIS A 18 11.39 -5.19 -13.63
CA HIS A 18 11.42 -3.87 -14.26
C HIS A 18 10.21 -3.59 -15.16
N GLU A 19 9.03 -4.04 -14.72
CA GLU A 19 7.78 -3.80 -15.46
C GLU A 19 7.42 -2.31 -15.39
N ASN A 20 6.79 -1.79 -16.45
CA ASN A 20 6.30 -0.41 -16.51
C ASN A 20 4.76 -0.38 -16.54
N PRO A 21 4.11 -0.54 -15.36
CA PRO A 21 2.65 -0.55 -15.27
C PRO A 21 2.03 0.80 -15.64
N SER A 22 0.77 0.78 -16.08
CA SER A 22 -0.03 2.00 -16.27
C SER A 22 -0.30 2.71 -14.93
N ILE A 23 -0.75 3.96 -14.99
CA ILE A 23 -1.08 4.74 -13.79
C ILE A 23 -2.16 4.05 -12.96
N GLU A 24 -3.17 3.48 -13.61
CA GLU A 24 -4.24 2.74 -12.97
C GLU A 24 -3.72 1.50 -12.25
N GLN A 25 -2.82 0.75 -12.91
CA GLN A 25 -2.19 -0.43 -12.32
C GLN A 25 -1.30 -0.08 -11.12
N VAL A 26 -0.61 1.06 -11.17
CA VAL A 26 0.16 1.59 -10.04
C VAL A 26 -0.75 1.97 -8.89
N LEU A 27 -1.86 2.66 -9.16
CA LEU A 27 -2.81 3.08 -8.14
C LEU A 27 -3.44 1.88 -7.44
N ASP A 28 -3.93 0.89 -8.18
CA ASP A 28 -4.53 -0.32 -7.60
C ASP A 28 -3.50 -1.07 -6.74
N MET A 29 -2.31 -1.30 -7.28
CA MET A 29 -1.21 -1.96 -6.55
C MET A 29 -0.83 -1.22 -5.26
N ARG A 30 -0.76 0.12 -5.31
CA ARG A 30 -0.37 0.93 -4.15
C ARG A 30 -1.49 1.08 -3.14
N CYS A 31 -2.75 1.09 -3.56
CA CYS A 31 -3.88 1.04 -2.63
C CYS A 31 -3.87 -0.26 -1.81
N GLU A 32 -3.52 -1.38 -2.45
CA GLU A 32 -3.35 -2.64 -1.76
C GLU A 32 -2.07 -2.64 -0.89
N SER A 33 -0.93 -2.16 -1.41
CA SER A 33 0.36 -2.22 -0.70
C SER A 33 0.59 -1.12 0.35
N ALA A 34 -0.27 -0.10 0.43
CA ALA A 34 -0.15 0.99 1.42
C ALA A 34 -0.45 0.54 2.85
N GLY A 35 -1.15 -0.58 3.03
CA GLY A 35 -1.55 -1.06 4.35
C GLY A 35 -2.54 -0.14 5.07
N ALA A 36 -3.27 0.69 4.32
CA ALA A 36 -4.22 1.66 4.84
C ALA A 36 -5.67 1.15 4.86
N THR A 37 -5.96 -0.04 4.31
CA THR A 37 -7.25 -0.73 4.43
C THR A 37 -7.73 -0.89 5.89
N PRO A 38 -6.92 -1.30 6.88
CA PRO A 38 -7.41 -1.45 8.25
C PRO A 38 -7.71 -0.13 8.99
N ILE A 39 -7.64 1.04 8.33
CA ILE A 39 -7.73 2.35 9.00
C ILE A 39 -9.05 2.55 9.75
N PHE A 40 -10.17 2.02 9.25
CA PHE A 40 -11.46 2.15 9.93
C PHE A 40 -11.54 1.29 11.20
N ALA A 41 -10.99 0.08 11.15
CA ALA A 41 -10.84 -0.77 12.35
C ALA A 41 -9.87 -0.15 13.38
N LEU A 42 -8.82 0.55 12.91
CA LEU A 42 -7.91 1.28 13.81
C LEU A 42 -8.58 2.48 14.47
N ILE A 43 -9.45 3.20 13.75
CA ILE A 43 -10.25 4.30 14.30
C ILE A 43 -11.24 3.76 15.35
N GLU A 44 -11.95 2.69 15.03
CA GLU A 44 -12.85 2.03 15.98
C GLU A 44 -12.12 1.67 17.28
N TYR A 45 -10.97 1.00 17.17
CA TYR A 45 -10.12 0.65 18.31
C TYR A 45 -9.64 1.89 19.09
N ALA A 46 -9.16 2.93 18.40
CA ALA A 46 -8.60 4.13 19.03
C ALA A 46 -9.63 4.92 19.84
N TYR A 47 -10.89 4.93 19.40
CA TYR A 47 -11.99 5.63 20.07
C TYR A 47 -12.81 4.74 21.00
N GLY A 48 -12.47 3.45 21.13
CA GLY A 48 -13.22 2.49 21.93
C GLY A 48 -14.66 2.33 21.43
N LEU A 49 -14.86 2.44 20.12
CA LEU A 49 -16.14 2.18 19.48
C LEU A 49 -16.33 0.67 19.31
N ASP A 50 -17.58 0.23 19.34
CA ASP A 50 -18.00 -1.14 19.04
C ASP A 50 -19.07 -1.05 17.95
N LEU A 51 -18.59 -0.85 16.72
CA LEU A 51 -19.44 -0.68 15.55
C LEU A 51 -19.87 -2.06 15.06
N PRO A 52 -21.17 -2.30 14.83
CA PRO A 52 -21.61 -3.57 14.28
C PRO A 52 -21.00 -3.84 12.90
N ASP A 53 -20.63 -5.10 12.61
CA ASP A 53 -20.00 -5.51 11.35
C ASP A 53 -20.75 -5.03 10.09
N TYR A 54 -22.08 -4.96 10.15
CA TYR A 54 -22.89 -4.52 9.01
C TYR A 54 -22.60 -3.06 8.60
N VAL A 55 -22.03 -2.24 9.48
CA VAL A 55 -21.59 -0.87 9.20
C VAL A 55 -20.44 -0.91 8.20
N PHE A 56 -19.43 -1.76 8.43
CA PHE A 56 -18.30 -1.93 7.51
C PHE A 56 -18.70 -2.64 6.22
N GLU A 57 -19.76 -3.44 6.23
CA GLU A 57 -20.35 -4.04 5.02
C GLU A 57 -21.18 -3.06 4.17
N CYS A 58 -21.48 -1.87 4.69
CA CYS A 58 -22.20 -0.84 3.94
C CYS A 58 -21.39 -0.38 2.72
N LYS A 59 -22.01 -0.42 1.53
CA LYS A 59 -21.38 -0.02 0.26
C LYS A 59 -20.79 1.38 0.31
N THR A 60 -21.46 2.32 0.97
CA THR A 60 -20.99 3.70 1.12
C THR A 60 -19.74 3.78 2.00
N ILE A 61 -19.69 2.99 3.08
CA ILE A 61 -18.53 2.94 3.98
C ILE A 61 -17.32 2.33 3.26
N LYS A 62 -17.50 1.23 2.53
CA LYS A 62 -16.45 0.63 1.68
C LYS A 62 -15.94 1.59 0.59
N ALA A 63 -16.84 2.37 -0.02
CA ALA A 63 -16.46 3.38 -1.01
C ALA A 63 -15.64 4.51 -0.37
N LEU A 64 -16.04 4.98 0.82
CA LEU A 64 -15.28 6.00 1.57
C LEU A 64 -13.91 5.50 2.00
N GLU A 65 -13.81 4.25 2.46
CA GLU A 65 -12.54 3.61 2.81
C GLU A 65 -11.60 3.56 1.60
N ARG A 66 -12.12 3.14 0.44
CA ARG A 66 -11.35 3.11 -0.82
C ARG A 66 -10.87 4.50 -1.23
N ILE A 67 -11.76 5.50 -1.25
CA ILE A 67 -11.40 6.87 -1.63
C ILE A 67 -10.36 7.45 -0.66
N GLY A 68 -10.53 7.21 0.65
CA GLY A 68 -9.57 7.66 1.66
C GLY A 68 -8.18 7.05 1.45
N ASN A 69 -8.12 5.75 1.13
CA ASN A 69 -6.88 5.07 0.82
C ASN A 69 -6.22 5.62 -0.47
N GLU A 70 -7.01 5.80 -1.54
CA GLU A 70 -6.55 6.40 -2.79
C GLU A 70 -5.98 7.82 -2.57
N MET A 71 -6.62 8.63 -1.72
CA MET A 71 -6.11 9.96 -1.35
C MET A 71 -4.77 9.89 -0.64
N VAL A 72 -4.58 8.96 0.32
CA VAL A 72 -3.30 8.78 1.02
C VAL A 72 -2.20 8.39 0.04
N VAL A 73 -2.48 7.44 -0.86
CA VAL A 73 -1.52 7.00 -1.88
C VAL A 73 -1.14 8.16 -2.80
N MET A 74 -2.13 8.90 -3.31
CA MET A 74 -1.89 10.03 -4.22
C MET A 74 -1.13 11.18 -3.57
N LEU A 75 -1.35 11.45 -2.27
CA LEU A 75 -0.63 12.51 -1.55
C LEU A 75 0.85 12.16 -1.32
N VAL A 76 1.18 10.88 -1.19
CA VAL A 76 2.56 10.42 -0.97
C VAL A 76 3.31 10.22 -2.30
N TYR A 77 2.59 10.02 -3.41
CA TYR A 77 3.18 9.76 -4.73
C TYR A 77 4.00 10.91 -5.37
N PRO A 78 3.68 12.21 -5.22
CA PRO A 78 4.47 13.26 -5.87
C PRO A 78 5.86 13.48 -5.26
N GLU A 79 6.12 13.03 -4.03
CA GLU A 79 7.43 13.17 -3.37
C GLU A 79 8.36 11.97 -3.51
N ARG A 80 7.84 10.80 -3.91
CA ARG A 80 8.62 9.55 -3.94
C ARG A 80 8.33 8.79 -5.22
N ASN A 81 9.20 8.95 -6.21
CA ASN A 81 9.15 8.10 -7.39
C ASN A 81 9.37 6.65 -6.93
N ALA A 82 8.43 5.74 -7.18
CA ALA A 82 8.52 4.33 -6.77
C ALA A 82 9.80 3.65 -7.34
N TYR A 83 10.32 4.17 -8.45
CA TYR A 83 11.60 3.80 -9.04
C TYR A 83 12.80 4.14 -8.14
N ASP A 84 12.79 5.32 -7.49
CA ASP A 84 13.88 5.77 -6.62
C ASP A 84 13.88 5.01 -5.29
N GLU A 85 12.70 4.67 -4.76
CA GLU A 85 12.57 3.86 -3.54
C GLU A 85 13.07 2.42 -3.76
N PHE A 86 12.79 1.83 -4.93
CA PHE A 86 13.30 0.51 -5.27
C PHE A 86 14.81 0.49 -5.53
N GLN A 87 15.34 1.44 -6.32
CA GLN A 87 16.79 1.62 -6.50
C GLN A 87 17.51 1.69 -5.14
N ARG A 88 16.96 2.48 -4.21
CA ARG A 88 17.52 2.62 -2.87
C ARG A 88 17.46 1.33 -2.04
N LEU A 89 16.38 0.57 -2.12
CA LEU A 89 16.26 -0.72 -1.43
C LEU A 89 17.21 -1.77 -2.02
N THR A 90 17.39 -1.79 -3.34
CA THR A 90 18.38 -2.65 -4.00
C THR A 90 19.81 -2.23 -3.66
N ASP A 91 20.09 -0.93 -3.57
CA ASP A 91 21.40 -0.41 -3.18
C ASP A 91 21.74 -0.75 -1.72
N ILE A 92 20.75 -0.66 -0.82
CA ILE A 92 20.90 -1.07 0.58
C ILE A 92 21.17 -2.58 0.68
N TRP A 93 20.44 -3.40 -0.08
CA TRP A 93 20.64 -4.85 -0.11
C TRP A 93 22.01 -5.25 -0.66
N ASN A 94 22.43 -4.63 -1.77
CA ASN A 94 23.71 -4.90 -2.41
C ASN A 94 24.88 -4.40 -1.54
N GLY A 95 24.77 -3.21 -0.95
CA GLY A 95 25.79 -2.68 -0.03
C GLY A 95 25.90 -3.46 1.29
N SER A 96 24.82 -4.12 1.74
CA SER A 96 24.85 -5.01 2.91
C SER A 96 25.47 -6.38 2.60
N SER A 97 25.47 -6.78 1.32
CA SER A 97 26.04 -8.04 0.85
C SER A 97 27.56 -7.95 0.67
N GLU A 98 28.09 -6.78 0.32
CA GLU A 98 29.54 -6.53 0.19
C GLU A 98 30.26 -6.40 1.54
N GLN A 99 29.56 -6.12 2.63
CA GLN A 99 30.14 -6.04 3.99
C GLN A 99 30.20 -7.39 4.72
N MET A 100 29.74 -8.47 4.08
CA MET A 100 29.67 -9.83 4.65
C MET A 100 30.61 -10.82 3.92
N ILE A 101 31.68 -10.31 3.30
CA ILE A 101 32.79 -11.07 2.71
C ILE A 101 34.11 -10.52 3.25
#